data_AF-A0A539DS65-F1
#
_entry.id   AF-A0A539DS65-F1
#
_cell.length_a   1.000
_cell.length_b   1.000
_cell.length_c   1.000
_cell.angle_alpha   90.00
_cell.angle_beta   90.00
_cell.angle_gamma   90.00
#
_symmetry.space_group_name_H-M   'P 1'
#
loop_
_entity.id
_entity.type
_entity.pdbx_description
1 polymer ?
#
loop_
_entity_poly.entity_id
_entity_poly.type
_entity_poly.pdbx_seq_one_letter_code
_entity_poly.pdbx_strand_id
1 'polypeptide(L)'
;MPGVTTLEFPGPLLAPMNVRAITEAGVQRLLSLADDAGLLAPPPDYTSEADQLVADAPNTVVTISAAGATFSHSAYALGLMGDDGTGGDDESTPARRTLFGFVHALEDLAAVVGAENLGEEAIDRPTEFRLQSYAVTEGDLASFDPAPTIVDWPASTGLDLAAAAECARVSADAAGAIFADADQNTVFRQGDALYRLAVAAVLPGDRPC
;
A
#
# COMPACT_ATOMS: atom_id res chain seq x y z
N MET A 1 -9.51 0.48 -0.31
CA MET A 1 -9.09 1.02 -1.63
C MET A 1 -8.73 2.48 -1.47
N PRO A 2 -7.92 3.09 -2.36
CA PRO A 2 -7.77 4.55 -2.39
C PRO A 2 -9.15 5.22 -2.50
N GLY A 3 -9.37 6.28 -1.72
CA GLY A 3 -10.57 7.11 -1.78
C GLY A 3 -10.54 8.09 -2.95
N VAL A 4 -11.64 8.81 -3.16
CA VAL A 4 -11.74 9.84 -4.21
C VAL A 4 -10.72 10.95 -3.94
N THR A 5 -9.95 11.30 -4.97
CA THR A 5 -9.05 12.47 -4.96
C THR A 5 -9.64 13.60 -5.81
N THR A 6 -9.50 14.84 -5.34
CA THR A 6 -9.81 16.04 -6.13
C THR A 6 -8.65 16.39 -7.06
N LEU A 7 -8.93 17.09 -8.17
CA LEU A 7 -7.89 17.66 -9.04
C LEU A 7 -7.26 18.88 -8.34
N GLU A 8 -6.46 18.63 -7.32
CA GLU A 8 -5.68 19.62 -6.58
C GLU A 8 -4.19 19.46 -6.92
N PHE A 9 -3.51 20.57 -7.18
CA PHE A 9 -2.07 20.58 -7.44
C PHE A 9 -1.39 21.68 -6.61
N PRO A 10 -0.40 21.32 -5.76
CA PRO A 10 0.03 19.97 -5.40
C PRO A 10 -1.07 19.18 -4.67
N GLY A 11 -1.14 17.86 -4.88
CA GLY A 11 -2.14 17.02 -4.21
C GLY A 11 -1.81 16.80 -2.72
N PRO A 12 -2.71 16.21 -1.92
CA PRO A 12 -2.48 15.97 -0.50
C PRO A 12 -1.30 15.02 -0.26
N LEU A 13 -0.59 15.19 0.86
CA LEU A 13 0.50 14.31 1.27
C LEU A 13 0.01 12.88 1.51
N LEU A 14 -1.19 12.75 2.07
CA LEU A 14 -1.87 11.49 2.30
C LEU A 14 -3.10 11.37 1.40
N ALA A 15 -3.11 10.36 0.55
CA ALA A 15 -4.34 9.98 -0.15
C ALA A 15 -5.35 9.41 0.87
N PRO A 16 -6.64 9.80 0.80
CA PRO A 16 -7.66 9.18 1.63
C PRO A 16 -7.75 7.70 1.31
N MET A 17 -8.00 6.87 2.33
CA MET A 17 -8.18 5.43 2.17
C MET A 17 -9.58 5.06 2.61
N ASN A 18 -10.26 4.24 1.82
CA ASN A 18 -11.54 3.63 2.20
C ASN A 18 -11.30 2.27 2.86
N VAL A 19 -11.97 2.05 3.98
CA VAL A 19 -11.99 0.80 4.74
C VAL A 19 -13.43 0.34 4.93
N ARG A 20 -13.61 -0.96 5.10
CA ARG A 20 -14.89 -1.54 5.50
C ARG A 20 -14.66 -2.80 6.32
N ALA A 21 -15.61 -3.10 7.20
CA ALA A 21 -15.59 -4.34 7.96
C ALA A 21 -16.01 -5.52 7.07
N ILE A 22 -15.46 -6.70 7.36
CA ILE A 22 -15.90 -7.98 6.83
C ILE A 22 -16.29 -8.87 8.01
N THR A 23 -17.42 -9.57 7.89
CA THR A 23 -17.85 -10.51 8.94
C THR A 23 -16.94 -11.73 8.98
N GLU A 24 -16.93 -12.46 10.09
CA GLU A 24 -16.20 -13.74 10.20
C GLU A 24 -16.61 -14.72 9.08
N ALA A 25 -17.91 -14.82 8.78
CA ALA A 25 -18.38 -15.67 7.68
C ALA A 25 -17.83 -15.24 6.32
N GLY A 26 -17.69 -13.92 6.08
CA GLY A 26 -17.04 -13.39 4.88
C GLY A 26 -15.54 -13.73 4.83
N VAL A 27 -14.83 -13.59 5.96
CA VAL A 27 -13.41 -13.98 6.06
C VAL A 27 -13.25 -15.47 5.77
N GLN A 28 -14.10 -16.33 6.30
CA GLN A 28 -14.04 -17.77 6.04
C GLN A 28 -14.30 -18.11 4.56
N ARG A 29 -15.17 -17.37 3.86
CA ARG A 29 -15.35 -17.53 2.41
C ARG A 29 -14.09 -17.13 1.64
N LEU A 30 -13.45 -16.03 2.04
CA LEU A 30 -12.19 -15.59 1.44
C LEU A 30 -11.06 -16.61 1.67
N LEU A 31 -10.97 -17.18 2.88
CA LEU A 31 -10.02 -18.23 3.19
C LEU A 31 -10.31 -19.53 2.43
N SER A 32 -11.58 -19.88 2.23
CA SER A 32 -11.97 -21.01 1.37
C SER A 32 -11.54 -20.79 -0.07
N LEU A 33 -11.73 -19.59 -0.62
CA LEU A 33 -11.26 -19.25 -1.97
C LEU A 33 -9.73 -19.36 -2.07
N ALA A 34 -9.01 -18.91 -1.04
CA ALA A 34 -7.56 -19.05 -0.98
C ALA A 34 -7.12 -20.52 -0.90
N ASP A 35 -7.82 -21.36 -0.14
CA ASP A 35 -7.56 -22.79 -0.03
C ASP A 35 -7.81 -23.52 -1.36
N ASP A 36 -8.93 -23.23 -2.02
CA ASP A 36 -9.28 -23.76 -3.34
C ASP A 36 -8.23 -23.36 -4.40
N ALA A 37 -7.63 -22.17 -4.24
CA ALA A 37 -6.52 -21.68 -5.06
C ALA A 37 -5.13 -22.22 -4.62
N GLY A 38 -5.06 -23.05 -3.58
CA GLY A 38 -3.81 -23.61 -3.06
C GLY A 38 -2.89 -22.59 -2.37
N LEU A 39 -3.42 -21.45 -1.93
CA LEU A 39 -2.67 -20.35 -1.32
C LEU A 39 -2.51 -20.50 0.21
N LEU A 40 -3.05 -21.57 0.80
CA LEU A 40 -2.79 -21.96 2.19
C LEU A 40 -1.70 -23.03 2.29
N ALA A 41 -0.77 -23.04 1.33
CA ALA A 41 0.35 -23.95 1.23
C ALA A 41 1.64 -23.18 0.88
N PRO A 42 2.83 -23.80 1.04
CA PRO A 42 4.08 -23.20 0.56
C PRO A 42 3.96 -22.76 -0.91
N PRO A 43 4.50 -21.59 -1.27
CA PRO A 43 4.32 -21.05 -2.62
C PRO A 43 4.95 -22.00 -3.65
N PRO A 44 4.23 -22.31 -4.75
CA PRO A 44 4.82 -22.99 -5.89
C PRO A 44 5.82 -22.07 -6.61
N ASP A 45 6.50 -22.61 -7.62
CA ASP A 45 7.32 -21.80 -8.50
C ASP A 45 6.45 -20.87 -9.36
N TYR A 46 6.71 -19.56 -9.26
CA TYR A 46 6.05 -18.50 -10.02
C TYR A 46 6.91 -17.90 -11.13
N THR A 47 8.05 -18.51 -11.43
CA THR A 47 8.87 -18.13 -12.60
C THR A 47 8.04 -18.23 -13.88
N SER A 48 8.20 -17.25 -14.78
CA SER A 48 7.55 -17.28 -16.08
C SER A 48 8.37 -18.13 -17.04
N GLU A 49 7.72 -18.92 -17.89
CA GLU A 49 8.45 -19.83 -18.81
C GLU A 49 9.32 -19.10 -19.84
N ALA A 50 9.06 -17.82 -20.06
CA ALA A 50 9.74 -17.02 -21.07
C ALA A 50 10.96 -16.24 -20.53
N ASP A 51 11.33 -16.38 -19.25
CA ASP A 51 12.34 -15.54 -18.58
C ASP A 51 12.14 -14.04 -18.89
N GLN A 52 10.87 -13.64 -19.12
CA GLN A 52 10.50 -12.31 -19.58
C GLN A 52 10.58 -11.37 -18.39
N LEU A 53 11.78 -10.82 -18.21
CA LEU A 53 12.03 -9.72 -17.29
C LEU A 53 11.53 -8.43 -17.93
N VAL A 54 10.31 -8.02 -17.55
CA VAL A 54 9.78 -6.69 -17.87
C VAL A 54 10.51 -5.67 -17.01
N ALA A 55 11.47 -4.95 -17.58
CA ALA A 55 12.23 -3.94 -16.85
C ALA A 55 11.32 -3.08 -15.96
N ASP A 56 11.68 -2.97 -14.68
CA ASP A 56 10.97 -2.21 -13.65
C ASP A 56 9.53 -2.68 -13.30
N ALA A 57 9.12 -3.89 -13.73
CA ALA A 57 7.84 -4.45 -13.29
C ALA A 57 7.85 -4.82 -11.79
N PRO A 58 6.75 -4.57 -11.07
CA PRO A 58 6.65 -4.91 -9.65
C PRO A 58 6.40 -6.41 -9.44
N ASN A 59 6.57 -6.84 -8.19
CA ASN A 59 6.02 -8.10 -7.71
C ASN A 59 4.60 -7.88 -7.18
N THR A 60 3.66 -8.75 -7.56
CA THR A 60 2.40 -8.91 -6.84
C THR A 60 2.64 -9.86 -5.68
N VAL A 61 2.40 -9.38 -4.46
CA VAL A 61 2.61 -10.14 -3.22
C VAL A 61 1.28 -10.34 -2.49
N VAL A 62 0.90 -11.60 -2.28
CA VAL A 62 -0.24 -12.00 -1.47
C VAL A 62 0.29 -12.68 -0.21
N THR A 63 0.01 -12.09 0.95
CA THR A 63 0.31 -12.69 2.26
C THR A 63 -0.99 -13.07 2.95
N ILE A 64 -1.13 -14.34 3.33
CA ILE A 64 -2.30 -14.86 4.05
C ILE A 64 -1.83 -15.40 5.39
N SER A 65 -2.45 -14.94 6.47
CA SER A 65 -2.20 -15.48 7.82
C SER A 65 -3.47 -16.13 8.35
N ALA A 66 -3.44 -17.45 8.53
CA ALA A 66 -4.58 -18.25 8.96
C ALA A 66 -4.13 -19.47 9.77
N ALA A 67 -4.91 -19.85 10.78
CA ALA A 67 -4.65 -21.01 11.65
C ALA A 67 -3.23 -21.06 12.27
N GLY A 68 -2.63 -19.89 12.55
CA GLY A 68 -1.28 -19.80 13.13
C GLY A 68 -0.14 -19.98 12.13
N ALA A 69 -0.44 -20.09 10.84
CA ALA A 69 0.53 -20.11 9.75
C ALA A 69 0.44 -18.83 8.90
N THR A 70 1.54 -18.50 8.24
CA THR A 70 1.61 -17.38 7.28
C THR A 70 2.18 -17.91 5.95
N PHE A 71 1.44 -17.69 4.87
CA PHE A 71 1.81 -18.05 3.51
C PHE A 71 2.03 -16.78 2.69
N SER A 72 3.14 -16.71 1.96
CA SER A 72 3.51 -15.53 1.16
C SER A 72 3.78 -15.97 -0.28
N HIS A 73 2.90 -15.55 -1.19
CA HIS A 73 2.99 -15.81 -2.61
C HIS A 73 3.45 -14.53 -3.30
N SER A 74 4.51 -14.61 -4.11
CA SER A 74 5.08 -13.46 -4.80
C SER A 74 5.33 -13.83 -6.24
N ALA A 75 4.68 -13.13 -7.16
CA ALA A 75 4.86 -13.32 -8.58
C ALA A 75 5.26 -11.99 -9.24
N TYR A 76 6.40 -12.01 -9.92
CA TYR A 76 6.89 -10.89 -10.70
C TYR A 76 6.01 -10.66 -11.94
N ALA A 77 5.72 -9.39 -12.22
CA ALA A 77 4.97 -8.94 -13.40
C ALA A 77 3.62 -9.66 -13.61
N LEU A 78 2.95 -10.05 -12.52
CA LEU A 78 1.66 -10.74 -12.60
C LEU A 78 0.58 -9.85 -13.23
N GLY A 79 -0.11 -10.35 -14.25
CA GLY A 79 -1.17 -9.70 -15.02
C GLY A 79 -0.67 -8.81 -16.16
N LEU A 80 0.63 -8.58 -16.29
CA LEU A 80 1.19 -7.58 -17.22
C LEU A 80 1.52 -8.12 -18.61
N MET A 81 1.33 -9.42 -18.84
CA MET A 81 1.78 -10.11 -20.07
C MET A 81 0.70 -10.21 -21.17
N GLY A 82 -0.51 -9.68 -20.93
CA GLY A 82 -1.60 -9.65 -21.91
C GLY A 82 -1.65 -8.34 -22.71
N ASP A 83 -2.11 -8.42 -23.96
CA ASP A 83 -2.12 -7.31 -24.93
C ASP A 83 -2.99 -6.10 -24.53
N ASP A 84 -3.90 -6.26 -23.57
CA ASP A 84 -4.85 -5.23 -23.10
C ASP A 84 -4.82 -5.00 -21.57
N GLY A 85 -3.85 -5.58 -20.87
CA GLY A 85 -3.76 -5.49 -19.40
C GLY A 85 -4.77 -6.36 -18.63
N THR A 86 -5.54 -7.23 -19.31
CA THR A 86 -6.44 -8.22 -18.68
C THR A 86 -5.83 -9.62 -18.60
N GLY A 87 -4.50 -9.72 -18.76
CA GLY A 87 -3.69 -10.90 -19.14
C GLY A 87 -3.68 -12.12 -18.23
N GLY A 88 -4.75 -12.39 -17.49
CA GLY A 88 -4.90 -13.56 -16.63
C GLY A 88 -4.83 -14.88 -17.37
N ASP A 89 -5.50 -15.01 -18.51
CA ASP A 89 -5.44 -16.24 -19.32
C ASP A 89 -4.09 -16.40 -20.05
N ASP A 90 -3.39 -15.29 -20.25
CA ASP A 90 -2.05 -15.21 -20.87
C ASP A 90 -0.91 -15.48 -19.87
N GLU A 91 -1.23 -15.73 -18.59
CA GLU A 91 -0.21 -16.10 -17.62
C GLU A 91 0.45 -17.43 -17.98
N SER A 92 1.78 -17.39 -18.05
CA SER A 92 2.62 -18.45 -18.62
C SER A 92 2.52 -19.81 -17.91
N THR A 93 2.12 -19.86 -16.63
CA THR A 93 2.02 -21.11 -15.87
C THR A 93 0.68 -21.26 -15.17
N PRO A 94 0.20 -22.50 -14.91
CA PRO A 94 -1.02 -22.72 -14.13
C PRO A 94 -0.99 -22.06 -12.75
N ALA A 95 0.16 -22.10 -12.06
CA ALA A 95 0.30 -21.47 -10.74
C ALA A 95 0.11 -19.95 -10.80
N ARG A 96 0.68 -19.28 -11.81
CA ARG A 96 0.51 -17.84 -12.02
C ARG A 96 -0.94 -17.49 -12.38
N ARG A 97 -1.59 -18.28 -13.25
CA ARG A 97 -3.03 -18.14 -13.55
C ARG A 97 -3.90 -18.21 -12.31
N THR A 98 -3.65 -19.19 -11.43
CA THR A 98 -4.39 -19.35 -10.19
C THR A 98 -4.19 -18.16 -9.24
N LEU A 99 -2.95 -17.69 -9.08
CA LEU A 99 -2.67 -16.49 -8.26
C LEU A 99 -3.32 -15.23 -8.84
N PHE A 100 -3.25 -15.03 -10.16
CA PHE A 100 -3.92 -13.92 -10.83
C PHE A 100 -5.43 -13.98 -10.62
N GLY A 101 -6.05 -15.15 -10.85
CA GLY A 101 -7.48 -15.34 -10.66
C GLY A 101 -7.94 -15.04 -9.23
N PHE A 102 -7.15 -15.43 -8.23
CA PHE A 102 -7.42 -15.04 -6.84
C PHE A 102 -7.35 -13.52 -6.65
N VAL A 103 -6.27 -12.86 -7.08
CA VAL A 103 -6.10 -11.40 -6.93
C VAL A 103 -7.21 -10.63 -7.64
N HIS A 104 -7.52 -11.01 -8.88
CA HIS A 104 -8.57 -10.39 -9.68
C HIS A 104 -9.97 -10.58 -9.07
N ALA A 105 -10.24 -11.73 -8.44
CA ALA A 105 -11.51 -11.93 -7.73
C ALA A 105 -11.71 -10.92 -6.60
N LEU A 106 -10.63 -10.41 -5.99
CA LEU A 106 -10.72 -9.42 -4.90
C LEU A 106 -11.12 -8.02 -5.37
N GLU A 107 -11.10 -7.75 -6.67
CA GLU A 107 -11.59 -6.49 -7.23
C GLU A 107 -13.11 -6.32 -7.03
N ASP A 108 -13.86 -7.44 -7.05
CA ASP A 108 -15.27 -7.50 -6.64
C ASP A 108 -15.42 -8.38 -5.39
N LEU A 109 -14.94 -7.85 -4.27
CA LEU A 109 -15.04 -8.51 -2.98
C LEU A 109 -16.48 -8.88 -2.60
N ALA A 110 -17.48 -8.10 -3.03
CA ALA A 110 -18.89 -8.37 -2.75
C ALA A 110 -19.37 -9.64 -3.45
N ALA A 111 -18.92 -9.89 -4.68
CA ALA A 111 -19.19 -11.14 -5.39
C ALA A 111 -18.52 -12.35 -4.71
N VAL A 112 -17.34 -12.17 -4.11
CA VAL A 112 -16.60 -13.26 -3.43
C VAL A 112 -17.22 -13.62 -2.09
N VAL A 113 -17.42 -12.63 -1.22
CA VAL A 113 -17.79 -12.90 0.18
C VAL A 113 -19.29 -12.72 0.44
N GLY A 114 -20.05 -12.21 -0.52
CA GLY A 114 -21.45 -11.83 -0.37
C GLY A 114 -21.59 -10.44 0.25
N ALA A 115 -22.42 -9.60 -0.37
CA ALA A 115 -22.62 -8.21 0.07
C ALA A 115 -23.14 -8.11 1.51
N GLU A 116 -23.87 -9.12 1.99
CA GLU A 116 -24.36 -9.21 3.37
C GLU A 116 -23.24 -9.40 4.41
N ASN A 117 -22.05 -9.84 3.98
CA ASN A 117 -20.88 -10.01 4.83
C ASN A 117 -19.97 -8.78 4.83
N LEU A 118 -20.35 -7.71 4.13
CA LEU A 118 -19.60 -6.47 4.05
C LEU A 118 -20.32 -5.35 4.82
N GLY A 119 -19.57 -4.69 5.71
CA GLY A 119 -20.01 -3.47 6.38
C GLY A 119 -20.04 -2.27 5.44
N GLU A 120 -20.54 -1.15 5.96
CA GLU A 120 -20.47 0.14 5.27
C GLU A 120 -19.01 0.52 4.97
N GLU A 121 -18.79 1.12 3.80
CA GLU A 121 -17.49 1.68 3.44
C GLU A 121 -17.35 3.07 4.08
N ALA A 122 -16.23 3.33 4.73
CA ALA A 122 -15.92 4.59 5.38
C ALA A 122 -14.48 5.02 5.09
N ILE A 123 -14.24 6.33 5.18
CA ILE A 123 -12.87 6.86 5.16
C ILE A 123 -12.15 6.41 6.43
N ASP A 124 -10.96 5.84 6.25
CA ASP A 124 -10.09 5.41 7.33
C ASP A 124 -9.66 6.59 8.21
N ARG A 125 -9.54 6.32 9.50
CA ARG A 125 -8.98 7.25 10.48
C ARG A 125 -7.76 6.59 11.09
N PRO A 126 -6.58 6.79 10.51
CA PRO A 126 -5.37 6.12 10.95
C PRO A 126 -5.08 6.46 12.40
N THR A 127 -4.67 5.46 13.18
CA THR A 127 -4.15 5.66 14.55
C THR A 127 -2.63 5.77 14.54
N GLU A 128 -2.00 5.36 13.45
CA GLU A 128 -0.55 5.38 13.24
C GLU A 128 -0.25 5.61 11.75
N PHE A 129 0.86 6.28 11.49
CA PHE A 129 1.43 6.47 10.17
C PHE A 129 2.79 5.79 10.10
N ARG A 130 3.11 5.22 8.93
CA ARG A 130 4.48 4.91 8.55
C ARG A 130 4.99 6.01 7.63
N LEU A 131 6.28 6.31 7.72
CA LEU A 131 6.92 7.29 6.86
C LEU A 131 8.34 6.89 6.48
N GLN A 132 8.78 7.39 5.33
CA GLN A 132 10.16 7.44 4.90
C GLN A 132 10.56 8.89 4.69
N SER A 133 11.73 9.28 5.19
CA SER A 133 12.28 10.63 5.02
C SER A 133 13.37 10.67 3.95
N TYR A 134 13.41 11.78 3.22
CA TYR A 134 14.46 12.08 2.25
C TYR A 134 15.01 13.47 2.57
N ALA A 135 16.31 13.54 2.90
CA ALA A 135 16.96 14.83 3.10
C ALA A 135 16.99 15.61 1.80
N VAL A 136 16.69 16.90 1.86
CA VAL A 136 16.76 17.83 0.73
C VAL A 136 17.54 19.07 1.12
N THR A 137 18.13 19.74 0.14
CA THR A 137 18.84 21.00 0.32
C THR A 137 18.00 22.16 -0.22
N GLU A 138 18.29 23.39 0.22
CA GLU A 138 17.65 24.59 -0.35
C GLU A 138 17.86 24.69 -1.87
N GLY A 139 19.01 24.23 -2.37
CA GLY A 139 19.30 24.18 -3.79
C GLY A 139 18.37 23.24 -4.56
N ASP A 140 17.98 22.11 -3.96
CA ASP A 140 17.03 21.17 -4.56
C ASP A 140 15.63 21.81 -4.66
N LEU A 141 15.27 22.65 -3.69
CA LEU A 141 13.95 23.30 -3.62
C LEU A 141 13.84 24.53 -4.53
N ALA A 142 14.96 25.15 -4.91
CA ALA A 142 14.98 26.43 -5.61
C ALA A 142 14.30 26.40 -7.00
N SER A 143 14.17 25.23 -7.62
CA SER A 143 13.54 25.05 -8.94
C SER A 143 12.07 24.63 -8.90
N PHE A 144 11.48 24.46 -7.71
CA PHE A 144 10.08 24.03 -7.58
C PHE A 144 9.11 25.20 -7.79
N ASP A 145 8.10 24.97 -8.64
CA ASP A 145 6.97 25.88 -8.86
C ASP A 145 5.65 25.08 -8.79
N PRO A 146 4.76 25.35 -7.81
CA PRO A 146 4.89 26.39 -6.78
C PRO A 146 6.04 26.12 -5.81
N ALA A 147 6.53 27.19 -5.18
CA ALA A 147 7.56 27.09 -4.15
C ALA A 147 7.05 26.18 -2.99
N PRO A 148 7.91 25.30 -2.44
CA PRO A 148 7.52 24.39 -1.36
C PRO A 148 7.09 25.13 -0.10
N THR A 149 6.07 24.60 0.57
CA THR A 149 5.69 25.07 1.92
C THR A 149 6.60 24.39 2.95
N ILE A 150 7.33 25.17 3.74
CA ILE A 150 8.20 24.64 4.80
C ILE A 150 7.46 24.65 6.13
N VAL A 151 7.31 23.49 6.75
CA VAL A 151 6.64 23.30 8.05
C VAL A 151 7.62 22.73 9.07
N ASP A 152 7.56 23.20 10.31
CA ASP A 152 8.38 22.65 11.41
C ASP A 152 7.94 21.24 11.79
N TRP A 153 8.89 20.32 11.85
CA TRP A 153 8.65 18.96 12.35
C TRP A 153 8.44 18.99 13.88
N PRO A 154 7.30 18.51 14.40
CA PRO A 154 7.01 18.64 15.83
C PRO A 154 7.93 17.75 16.67
N ALA A 155 8.60 18.34 17.67
CA ALA A 155 9.40 17.59 18.63
C ALA A 155 8.57 16.59 19.46
N SER A 156 7.25 16.83 19.59
CA SER A 156 6.29 15.93 20.25
C SER A 156 6.16 14.57 19.57
N THR A 157 6.60 14.43 18.32
CA THR A 157 6.64 13.13 17.63
C THR A 157 7.67 12.19 18.24
N GLY A 158 8.70 12.72 18.91
CA GLY A 158 9.83 11.94 19.40
C GLY A 158 10.67 11.27 18.29
N LEU A 159 10.38 11.58 17.02
CA LEU A 159 11.01 10.95 15.86
C LEU A 159 12.10 11.85 15.29
N ASP A 160 13.31 11.30 15.15
CA ASP A 160 14.39 11.89 14.37
C ASP A 160 14.21 11.53 12.89
N LEU A 161 13.97 12.54 12.05
CA LEU A 161 13.79 12.34 10.61
C LEU A 161 15.08 11.89 9.94
N ALA A 162 16.27 12.17 10.47
CA ALA A 162 17.50 11.62 9.94
C ALA A 162 17.58 10.09 10.08
N ALA A 163 16.92 9.52 11.09
CA ALA A 163 16.86 8.09 11.34
C ALA A 163 15.70 7.38 10.61
N ALA A 164 14.80 8.15 9.97
CA ALA A 164 13.61 7.64 9.29
C ALA A 164 13.80 7.40 7.77
N ALA A 165 15.05 7.26 7.31
CA ALA A 165 15.39 7.18 5.89
C ALA A 165 14.91 5.89 5.19
N GLU A 166 14.62 4.83 5.94
CA GLU A 166 14.08 3.56 5.42
C GLU A 166 12.61 3.39 5.79
N CYS A 167 12.31 3.39 7.09
CA CYS A 167 10.95 3.31 7.61
C CYS A 167 10.93 3.80 9.07
N ALA A 168 9.94 4.60 9.40
CA ALA A 168 9.62 4.95 10.78
C ALA A 168 8.10 4.93 10.97
N ARG A 169 7.66 4.83 12.24
CA ARG A 169 6.25 4.92 12.62
C ARG A 169 6.04 6.07 13.59
N VAL A 170 4.89 6.72 13.48
CA VAL A 170 4.48 7.81 14.36
C VAL A 170 2.98 7.75 14.62
N SER A 171 2.58 7.98 15.87
CA SER A 171 1.16 7.99 16.23
C SER A 171 0.41 9.14 15.54
N ALA A 172 -0.87 8.91 15.25
CA ALA A 172 -1.72 9.95 14.67
C ALA A 172 -1.96 11.12 15.63
N ASP A 173 -1.93 10.89 16.95
CA ASP A 173 -2.03 11.98 17.92
C ASP A 173 -0.83 12.93 17.85
N ALA A 174 0.35 12.43 17.46
CA ALA A 174 1.57 13.23 17.41
C ALA A 174 1.79 13.97 16.09
N ALA A 175 1.34 13.39 14.96
CA ALA A 175 1.61 13.92 13.62
C ALA A 175 0.38 13.99 12.70
N GLY A 176 -0.79 13.48 13.09
CA GLY A 176 -1.94 13.37 12.19
C GLY A 176 -2.43 14.71 11.66
N ALA A 177 -2.45 15.76 12.48
CA ALA A 177 -2.84 17.10 12.05
C ALA A 177 -1.89 17.66 10.98
N ILE A 178 -0.57 17.50 11.17
CA ILE A 178 0.41 18.03 10.21
C ILE A 178 0.32 17.32 8.85
N PHE A 179 -0.01 16.02 8.85
CA PHE A 179 -0.16 15.26 7.62
C PHE A 179 -1.49 15.50 6.91
N ALA A 180 -2.55 15.82 7.66
CA ALA A 180 -3.84 16.20 7.09
C ALA A 180 -3.78 17.56 6.38
N ASP A 181 -2.97 18.49 6.89
CA ASP A 181 -2.80 19.82 6.33
C ASP A 181 -1.70 19.88 5.24
N ALA A 182 -0.80 18.90 5.20
CA ALA A 182 0.31 18.87 4.25
C ALA A 182 -0.08 18.36 2.86
N ASP A 183 0.65 18.85 1.87
CA ASP A 183 0.55 18.44 0.48
C ASP A 183 1.86 17.77 -0.01
N GLN A 184 1.87 17.30 -1.25
CA GLN A 184 3.02 16.68 -1.91
C GLN A 184 4.24 17.61 -2.08
N ASN A 185 4.04 18.92 -1.91
CA ASN A 185 5.06 19.96 -2.01
C ASN A 185 5.47 20.50 -0.63
N THR A 186 5.01 19.87 0.46
CA THR A 186 5.37 20.25 1.82
C THR A 186 6.74 19.66 2.17
N VAL A 187 7.60 20.51 2.74
CA VAL A 187 8.93 20.16 3.25
C VAL A 187 8.94 20.35 4.76
N PHE A 188 9.52 19.40 5.48
CA PHE A 188 9.57 19.38 6.94
C PHE A 188 10.95 19.78 7.43
N ARG A 189 11.01 20.75 8.34
CA ARG A 189 12.25 21.24 8.95
C ARG A 189 12.44 20.62 10.33
N GLN A 190 13.58 19.97 10.57
CA GLN A 190 13.99 19.51 11.90
C GLN A 190 15.38 20.07 12.23
N GLY A 191 15.42 21.03 13.15
CA GLY A 191 16.62 21.85 13.36
C GLY A 191 16.95 22.64 12.09
N ASP A 192 18.17 22.50 11.60
CA ASP A 192 18.65 23.14 10.36
C ASP A 192 18.50 22.27 9.11
N ALA A 193 17.99 21.04 9.25
CA ALA A 193 17.82 20.10 8.14
C ALA A 193 16.40 20.13 7.57
N LEU A 194 16.30 19.90 6.26
CA LEU A 194 15.04 19.84 5.51
C LEU A 194 14.81 18.43 4.98
N TYR A 195 13.55 17.98 5.05
CA TYR A 195 13.14 16.65 4.65
C TYR A 195 11.86 16.67 3.82
N ARG A 196 11.79 15.84 2.78
CA ARG A 196 10.52 15.41 2.19
C ARG A 196 10.13 14.08 2.80
N LEU A 197 8.83 13.89 3.00
CA LEU A 197 8.30 12.66 3.58
C LEU A 197 7.43 11.94 2.54
N ALA A 198 7.60 10.63 2.44
CA ALA A 198 6.57 9.74 1.92
C ALA A 198 5.85 9.15 3.13
N VAL A 199 4.53 9.37 3.23
CA VAL A 199 3.73 8.97 4.39
C VAL A 199 2.62 8.03 3.94
N ALA A 200 2.32 7.03 4.74
CA ALA A 200 1.15 6.17 4.55
C ALA A 200 0.50 5.85 5.89
N ALA A 201 -0.83 5.71 5.89
CA ALA A 201 -1.56 5.12 7.01
C ALA A 201 -1.08 3.68 7.26
N VAL A 202 -0.95 3.29 8.52
CA VAL A 202 -0.76 1.89 8.88
C VAL A 202 -2.13 1.22 8.92
N LEU A 203 -2.33 0.22 8.06
CA LEU A 203 -3.57 -0.55 7.98
C LEU A 203 -3.52 -1.77 8.92
N PRO A 204 -4.68 -2.30 9.32
CA PRO A 204 -4.74 -3.56 10.06
C PRO A 204 -4.01 -4.69 9.32
N GLY A 205 -3.06 -5.34 9.99
CA GLY A 205 -2.26 -6.42 9.42
C GLY A 205 -1.00 -5.99 8.66
N ASP A 206 -0.75 -4.67 8.51
CA ASP A 206 0.50 -4.18 7.95
C ASP A 206 1.70 -4.65 8.78
N ARG A 207 2.75 -5.12 8.07
CA ARG A 207 4.02 -5.49 8.70
C ARG A 207 4.63 -4.28 9.41
N PRO A 208 5.37 -4.50 10.50
CA PRO A 208 6.24 -3.46 11.05
C PRO A 208 7.23 -2.96 9.99
N CYS A 209 7.91 -1.84 10.29
CA CYS A 209 9.22 -1.60 9.70
C CYS A 209 10.12 -2.81 10.04
#